data_AF-A0A1I7GHT6-F1
#
_entry.id   AF-A0A1I7GHT6-F1
#
_cell.length_a   1.000
_cell.length_b   1.000
_cell.length_c   1.000
_cell.angle_alpha   90.00
_cell.angle_beta   90.00
_cell.angle_gamma   90.00
#
_symmetry.space_group_name_H-M   'P 1'
#
loop_
_entity.id
_entity.type
_entity.pdbx_description
1 polymer ?
#
loop_
_entity_poly.entity_id
_entity_poly.type
_entity_poly.pdbx_seq_one_letter_code
_entity_poly.pdbx_strand_id
1 'polypeptide(L)'
;MASCPKCSAQAAPGALFCSACGTALTGSAFAETQPSVLTGQEQEQEEDPAEIVVGKNYAYYRAKWDKVGPNTGAASWNWAAFFLGFMWIAHRKMYWLCWIFAGIFAVEFLLEGLFALSSRISNAINLGTAVVVGTQGNYWYRLHVNQKVKDISNQYPPALARSELERQGGTSWLAPFGFIAVVFVEAIVMGLLTGK
;
A
#
# COMPACT_ATOMS: atom_id res chain seq x y z
N MET A 1 51.34 9.10 44.01
CA MET A 1 50.90 10.20 43.12
C MET A 1 50.70 9.63 41.73
N ALA A 2 49.50 9.73 41.17
CA ALA A 2 49.22 9.21 39.83
C ALA A 2 49.63 10.25 38.78
N SER A 3 50.14 9.78 37.63
CA SER A 3 50.45 10.65 36.49
C SER A 3 49.27 10.66 35.51
N CYS A 4 48.98 11.81 34.90
CA CYS A 4 47.93 11.93 33.90
C CYS A 4 48.28 11.12 32.63
N PRO A 5 47.38 10.26 32.12
CA PRO A 5 47.68 9.43 30.96
C PRO A 5 47.81 10.21 29.64
N LYS A 6 47.32 11.46 29.59
CA LYS A 6 47.31 12.27 28.37
C LYS A 6 48.49 13.22 28.25
N CYS A 7 48.91 13.84 29.35
CA CYS A 7 49.95 14.88 29.33
C CYS A 7 51.11 14.63 30.31
N SER A 8 51.07 13.51 31.04
CA SER A 8 52.10 13.09 31.99
C SER A 8 52.36 14.04 33.17
N ALA A 9 51.52 15.06 33.37
CA ALA A 9 51.56 15.91 34.55
C ALA A 9 51.14 15.12 35.81
N GLN A 10 51.74 15.45 36.96
CA GLN A 10 51.43 14.82 38.23
C GLN A 10 50.06 15.29 38.75
N ALA A 11 49.20 14.35 39.10
CA ALA A 11 47.89 14.64 39.66
C ALA A 11 47.96 14.74 41.18
N ALA A 12 47.24 15.72 41.74
CA ALA A 12 47.03 15.81 43.17
C ALA A 12 46.26 14.57 43.68
N PRO A 13 46.51 14.10 44.92
CA PRO A 13 45.79 12.97 45.50
C PRO A 13 44.27 13.25 45.49
N GLY A 14 43.49 12.37 44.85
CA GLY A 14 42.02 12.51 44.77
C GLY A 14 41.48 13.45 43.68
N ALA A 15 42.33 13.99 42.80
CA ALA A 15 41.86 14.84 41.69
C ALA A 15 41.07 14.04 40.64
N LEU A 16 39.84 14.49 40.35
CA LEU A 16 38.96 13.90 39.32
C LEU A 16 39.40 14.28 37.90
N PHE A 17 40.00 15.45 37.73
CA PHE A 17 40.47 15.98 36.45
C PHE A 17 41.90 16.51 36.58
N CYS A 18 42.67 16.41 35.50
CA CYS A 18 44.00 16.97 35.42
C CYS A 18 43.94 18.50 35.31
N SER A 19 44.60 19.22 36.22
CA SER A 19 44.66 20.68 36.23
C SER A 19 45.44 21.29 35.05
N ALA A 20 46.31 20.52 34.39
CA ALA A 20 47.12 21.02 33.28
C ALA A 20 46.42 20.91 31.91
N CYS A 21 45.61 19.87 31.69
CA CYS A 21 45.00 19.60 30.38
C CYS A 21 43.52 19.24 30.40
N GLY A 22 42.89 19.18 31.58
CA GLY A 22 41.46 18.92 31.75
C GLY A 22 41.02 17.46 31.59
N THR A 23 41.94 16.51 31.44
CA THR A 23 41.57 15.09 31.25
C THR A 23 41.09 14.46 32.54
N ALA A 24 39.97 13.73 32.49
CA ALA A 24 39.45 12.94 33.61
C ALA A 24 40.44 11.84 34.00
N LEU A 25 40.71 11.70 35.30
CA LEU A 25 41.69 10.76 35.86
C LEU A 25 41.04 9.54 36.51
N THR A 26 39.71 9.53 36.63
CA THR A 26 38.94 8.44 37.22
C THR A 26 38.59 7.37 36.18
N GLY A 27 39.30 6.25 36.24
CA GLY A 27 38.84 4.98 35.68
C GLY A 27 37.93 4.26 36.67
N SER A 28 36.65 4.13 36.31
CA SER A 28 35.68 3.11 36.76
C SER A 28 35.45 2.91 38.27
N ALA A 29 34.53 3.66 38.86
CA ALA A 29 33.65 3.17 39.95
C ALA A 29 32.48 4.14 40.21
N PHE A 30 31.63 4.37 39.21
CA PHE A 30 30.22 4.69 39.43
C PHE A 30 29.41 3.74 38.56
N ALA A 31 29.28 2.51 39.05
CA ALA A 31 28.13 1.68 38.73
C ALA A 31 26.92 2.36 39.38
N GLU A 32 26.41 3.40 38.73
CA GLU A 32 25.12 3.97 39.06
C GLU A 32 24.10 3.02 38.45
N THR A 33 23.54 2.17 39.32
CA THR A 33 22.38 1.34 39.02
C THR A 33 21.21 2.27 38.75
N GLN A 34 21.11 2.77 37.52
CA GLN A 34 19.87 3.29 37.01
C GLN A 34 18.85 2.14 37.13
N PRO A 35 17.68 2.34 37.76
CA PRO A 35 16.54 1.53 37.41
C PRO A 35 16.39 1.73 35.90
N SER A 36 16.63 0.69 35.12
CA SER A 36 16.16 0.62 33.75
C SER A 36 14.64 0.71 33.85
N VAL A 37 14.13 1.94 33.90
CA VAL A 37 12.75 2.23 33.58
C VAL A 37 12.60 1.64 32.19
N LEU A 38 11.87 0.54 32.12
CA LEU A 38 11.27 0.05 30.90
C LEU A 38 10.27 1.12 30.44
N THR A 39 10.77 2.28 30.02
CA THR A 39 10.21 2.96 28.86
C THR A 39 10.56 2.05 27.69
N GLY A 40 9.80 0.95 27.58
CA GLY A 40 9.28 0.60 26.28
C GLY A 40 8.59 1.87 25.82
N GLN A 41 9.31 2.67 25.04
CA GLN A 41 8.65 3.47 24.04
C GLN A 41 7.97 2.43 23.17
N GLU A 42 6.78 2.00 23.57
CA GLU A 42 5.70 1.82 22.63
C GLU A 42 5.65 3.16 21.91
N GLN A 43 6.46 3.28 20.85
CA GLN A 43 6.13 4.16 19.77
C GLN A 43 4.70 3.74 19.47
N GLU A 44 3.75 4.58 19.88
CA GLU A 44 2.41 4.58 19.33
C GLU A 44 2.65 4.84 17.84
N GLN A 45 2.99 3.77 17.15
CA GLN A 45 3.32 3.75 15.75
C GLN A 45 1.98 4.06 15.12
N GLU A 46 1.78 5.34 14.83
CA GLU A 46 0.54 5.87 14.27
C GLU A 46 0.09 4.90 13.18
N GLU A 47 -0.91 4.10 13.51
CA GLU A 47 -1.31 2.94 12.71
C GLU A 47 -1.75 3.50 11.37
N ASP A 48 -1.00 3.21 10.30
CA ASP A 48 -1.28 3.82 9.01
C ASP A 48 -2.71 3.42 8.61
N PRO A 49 -3.64 4.38 8.42
CA PRO A 49 -5.04 4.06 8.14
C PRO A 49 -5.21 3.18 6.88
N ALA A 50 -4.25 3.21 5.95
CA ALA A 50 -4.23 2.33 4.79
C ALA A 50 -4.02 0.85 5.16
N GLU A 51 -3.36 0.55 6.28
CA GLU A 51 -3.19 -0.81 6.79
C GLU A 51 -4.53 -1.46 7.12
N ILE A 52 -5.43 -0.71 7.77
CA ILE A 52 -6.79 -1.15 8.08
C ILE A 52 -7.55 -1.47 6.79
N VAL A 53 -7.47 -0.59 5.79
CA VAL A 53 -8.18 -0.75 4.53
C VAL A 53 -7.63 -1.93 3.72
N VAL A 54 -6.31 -2.13 3.69
CA VAL A 54 -5.68 -3.18 2.87
C VAL A 54 -5.66 -4.55 3.58
N GLY A 55 -5.60 -4.53 4.90
CA GLY A 55 -5.51 -5.69 5.78
C GLY A 55 -4.19 -6.46 5.61
N LYS A 56 -4.25 -7.79 5.77
CA LYS A 56 -3.10 -8.72 5.82
C LYS A 56 -2.03 -8.58 4.72
N ASN A 57 -2.35 -7.99 3.58
CA ASN A 57 -1.41 -7.83 2.47
C ASN A 57 -0.72 -6.46 2.46
N TYR A 58 -0.91 -5.65 3.50
CA TYR A 58 -0.48 -4.27 3.51
C TYR A 58 1.02 -4.10 3.29
N ALA A 59 1.85 -4.86 3.99
CA ALA A 59 3.31 -4.82 3.83
C ALA A 59 3.74 -5.07 2.37
N TYR A 60 3.09 -6.00 1.66
CA TYR A 60 3.35 -6.27 0.25
C TYR A 60 3.05 -5.05 -0.63
N TYR A 61 1.91 -4.39 -0.41
CA TYR A 61 1.52 -3.22 -1.20
C TYR A 61 2.36 -1.99 -0.85
N ARG A 62 2.59 -1.74 0.44
CA ARG A 62 3.45 -0.65 0.93
C ARG A 62 4.84 -0.73 0.28
N ALA A 63 5.48 -1.89 0.31
CA ALA A 63 6.80 -2.08 -0.32
C ALA A 63 6.82 -1.82 -1.84
N LYS A 64 5.70 -2.02 -2.54
CA LYS A 64 5.56 -1.65 -3.96
C LYS A 64 5.30 -0.17 -4.16
N TRP A 65 4.50 0.43 -3.28
CA TRP A 65 4.12 1.83 -3.35
C TRP A 65 5.27 2.75 -2.97
N ASP A 66 6.12 2.38 -2.00
CA ASP A 66 7.25 3.21 -1.54
C ASP A 66 8.34 3.35 -2.60
N LYS A 67 8.48 2.35 -3.49
CA LYS A 67 9.40 2.41 -4.64
C LYS A 67 8.95 3.43 -5.69
N VAL A 68 7.75 3.96 -5.56
CA VAL A 68 7.06 4.78 -6.55
C VAL A 68 6.63 6.07 -5.87
N GLY A 69 7.37 7.16 -6.12
CA GLY A 69 7.08 8.46 -5.52
C GLY A 69 5.60 8.90 -5.58
N PRO A 70 5.18 9.84 -4.72
CA PRO A 70 3.77 10.19 -4.53
C PRO A 70 3.07 10.69 -5.82
N ASN A 71 3.84 11.29 -6.74
CA ASN A 71 3.34 11.86 -7.99
C ASN A 71 3.71 11.04 -9.23
N THR A 72 4.33 9.85 -9.08
CA THR A 72 4.65 9.00 -10.22
C THR A 72 3.62 7.88 -10.32
N GLY A 73 3.00 7.73 -11.50
CA GLY A 73 2.12 6.61 -11.82
C GLY A 73 2.91 5.33 -12.08
N ALA A 74 3.97 5.06 -11.33
CA ALA A 74 4.94 4.06 -11.76
C ALA A 74 4.32 2.66 -11.73
N ALA A 75 4.48 2.02 -12.88
CA ALA A 75 4.08 0.67 -13.15
C ALA A 75 4.79 -0.29 -12.18
N SER A 76 4.02 -1.17 -11.55
CA SER A 76 4.58 -2.31 -10.83
C SER A 76 3.81 -3.55 -11.23
N TRP A 77 4.54 -4.57 -11.68
CA TRP A 77 3.92 -5.80 -12.17
C TRP A 77 3.09 -6.49 -11.09
N ASN A 78 1.87 -6.89 -11.45
CA ASN A 78 0.92 -7.62 -10.62
C ASN A 78 0.36 -8.80 -11.41
N TRP A 79 0.86 -10.00 -11.08
CA TRP A 79 0.40 -11.25 -11.69
C TRP A 79 -1.08 -11.52 -11.51
N ALA A 80 -1.63 -11.24 -10.33
CA ALA A 80 -3.04 -11.48 -10.05
C ALA A 80 -3.92 -10.53 -10.89
N ALA A 81 -3.55 -9.26 -11.00
CA ALA A 81 -4.27 -8.29 -11.81
C ALA A 81 -4.18 -8.62 -13.31
N PHE A 82 -3.02 -9.09 -13.80
CA PHE A 82 -2.84 -9.51 -15.19
C PHE A 82 -3.75 -10.69 -15.57
N PHE A 83 -3.71 -11.79 -14.80
CA PHE A 83 -4.46 -13.01 -15.15
C PHE A 83 -5.93 -12.96 -14.77
N LEU A 84 -6.27 -12.27 -13.68
CA LEU A 84 -7.64 -12.22 -13.17
C LEU A 84 -8.38 -10.93 -13.57
N GLY A 85 -7.68 -9.94 -14.13
CA GLY A 85 -8.28 -8.71 -14.66
C GLY A 85 -9.27 -8.06 -13.69
N PHE A 86 -10.51 -7.88 -14.16
CA PHE A 86 -11.59 -7.27 -13.37
C PHE A 86 -11.98 -8.09 -12.13
N MET A 87 -11.70 -9.40 -12.07
CA MET A 87 -11.94 -10.23 -10.88
C MET A 87 -11.09 -9.75 -9.70
N TRP A 88 -9.82 -9.44 -9.97
CA TRP A 88 -8.91 -8.89 -8.96
C TRP A 88 -9.36 -7.50 -8.51
N ILE A 89 -9.81 -6.67 -9.47
CA ILE A 89 -10.33 -5.31 -9.20
C ILE A 89 -11.59 -5.38 -8.32
N ALA A 90 -12.55 -6.25 -8.65
CA ALA A 90 -13.78 -6.46 -7.91
C ALA A 90 -13.52 -7.02 -6.51
N HIS A 91 -12.59 -7.98 -6.39
CA HIS A 91 -12.19 -8.53 -5.10
C HIS A 91 -11.67 -7.45 -4.14
N ARG A 92 -10.92 -6.48 -4.67
CA ARG A 92 -10.35 -5.33 -3.96
C ARG A 92 -11.34 -4.16 -3.77
N LYS A 93 -12.63 -4.36 -4.07
CA LYS A 93 -13.72 -3.39 -3.94
C LYS A 93 -13.57 -2.12 -4.80
N MET A 94 -12.79 -2.18 -5.88
CA MET A 94 -12.64 -1.08 -6.84
C MET A 94 -13.77 -1.11 -7.89
N TYR A 95 -15.04 -1.13 -7.46
CA TYR A 95 -16.20 -1.40 -8.31
C TYR A 95 -16.40 -0.38 -9.44
N TRP A 96 -15.96 0.86 -9.25
CA TRP A 96 -15.99 1.87 -10.29
C TRP A 96 -15.19 1.46 -11.54
N LEU A 97 -13.98 0.90 -11.36
CA LEU A 97 -13.19 0.40 -12.47
C LEU A 97 -13.86 -0.79 -13.15
N CYS A 98 -14.56 -1.65 -12.40
CA CYS A 98 -15.30 -2.77 -12.99
C CYS A 98 -16.38 -2.28 -13.96
N TRP A 99 -17.12 -1.22 -13.61
CA TRP A 99 -18.13 -0.63 -14.52
C TRP A 99 -17.52 0.03 -15.74
N ILE A 100 -16.36 0.68 -15.60
CA ILE A 100 -15.63 1.24 -16.74
C ILE A 100 -15.23 0.11 -17.71
N PHE A 101 -14.64 -0.97 -17.21
CA PHE A 101 -14.24 -2.10 -18.05
C PHE A 101 -15.43 -2.81 -18.69
N ALA A 102 -16.54 -2.98 -17.96
CA ALA A 102 -17.78 -3.53 -18.53
C ALA A 102 -18.24 -2.67 -19.72
N GLY A 103 -18.31 -1.34 -19.55
CA GLY A 103 -18.66 -0.43 -20.64
C GLY A 103 -17.71 -0.49 -21.84
N ILE A 104 -16.39 -0.59 -21.59
CA ILE A 104 -15.40 -0.75 -22.67
C ILE A 104 -15.63 -2.05 -23.44
N PHE A 105 -15.88 -3.17 -22.75
CA PHE A 105 -16.14 -4.47 -23.38
C PHE A 105 -17.48 -4.49 -24.12
N ALA A 106 -18.52 -3.84 -23.60
CA ALA A 106 -19.78 -3.63 -24.31
C ALA A 106 -19.56 -2.92 -25.65
N VAL A 107 -18.79 -1.82 -25.63
CA VAL A 107 -18.48 -1.05 -26.84
C VAL A 107 -17.63 -1.87 -27.80
N GLU A 108 -16.60 -2.58 -27.33
CA GLU A 108 -15.78 -3.47 -28.15
C GLU A 108 -16.64 -4.54 -28.85
N PHE A 109 -17.53 -5.20 -28.11
CA PHE A 109 -18.43 -6.21 -28.64
C PHE A 109 -19.36 -5.64 -29.72
N LEU A 110 -19.95 -4.46 -29.46
CA LEU A 110 -20.81 -3.77 -30.43
C LEU A 110 -20.02 -3.38 -31.69
N LEU A 111 -18.80 -2.87 -31.55
CA LEU A 111 -17.96 -2.52 -32.70
C LEU A 111 -17.58 -3.75 -33.53
N GLU A 112 -17.25 -4.87 -32.88
CA GLU A 112 -16.98 -6.14 -33.58
C GLU A 112 -18.22 -6.64 -34.34
N GLY A 113 -19.41 -6.52 -33.74
CA GLY A 113 -20.68 -6.89 -34.38
C GLY A 113 -21.04 -6.00 -35.58
N LEU A 114 -20.94 -4.68 -35.42
CA LEU A 114 -21.39 -3.70 -36.42
C LEU A 114 -20.40 -3.52 -37.58
N PHE A 115 -19.10 -3.60 -37.31
CA PHE A 115 -18.05 -3.33 -38.29
C PHE A 115 -17.31 -4.58 -38.76
N ALA A 116 -17.75 -5.78 -38.34
CA ALA A 116 -17.13 -7.06 -38.67
C ALA A 116 -15.60 -7.07 -38.41
N LEU A 117 -15.18 -6.46 -37.30
CA LEU A 117 -13.77 -6.43 -36.92
C LEU A 117 -13.26 -7.87 -36.73
N SER A 118 -12.00 -8.10 -37.11
CA SER A 118 -11.39 -9.41 -36.88
C SER A 118 -11.22 -9.65 -35.39
N SER A 119 -11.65 -10.81 -34.90
CA SER A 119 -11.45 -11.23 -33.50
C SER A 119 -9.97 -11.26 -33.08
N ARG A 120 -9.02 -11.25 -34.02
CA ARG A 120 -7.58 -11.07 -33.72
C ARG A 120 -7.27 -9.70 -33.13
N ILE A 121 -7.94 -8.66 -33.62
CA ILE A 121 -7.79 -7.29 -33.13
C ILE A 121 -8.37 -7.19 -31.72
N SER A 122 -9.59 -7.72 -31.52
CA SER A 122 -10.24 -7.81 -30.20
C SER A 122 -9.34 -8.55 -29.19
N ASN A 123 -8.77 -9.70 -29.58
CA ASN A 123 -7.84 -10.45 -28.72
C ASN A 123 -6.58 -9.65 -28.36
N ALA A 124 -6.03 -8.88 -29.31
CA ALA A 124 -4.88 -8.03 -29.06
C ALA A 124 -5.21 -6.87 -28.09
N ILE A 125 -6.39 -6.26 -28.22
CA ILE A 125 -6.90 -5.23 -27.31
C ILE A 125 -7.09 -5.81 -25.90
N ASN A 126 -7.68 -7.00 -25.80
CA ASN A 126 -7.87 -7.70 -24.53
C ASN A 126 -6.54 -8.04 -23.84
N LEU A 127 -5.55 -8.53 -24.60
CA LEU A 127 -4.20 -8.77 -24.07
C LEU A 127 -3.52 -7.46 -23.63
N GLY A 128 -3.61 -6.40 -24.43
CA GLY A 128 -3.09 -5.09 -24.08
C GLY A 128 -3.72 -4.55 -22.80
N THR A 129 -5.04 -4.71 -22.66
CA THR A 129 -5.79 -4.36 -21.45
C THR A 129 -5.30 -5.15 -20.24
N ALA A 130 -5.12 -6.47 -20.37
CA ALA A 130 -4.57 -7.30 -19.31
C ALA A 130 -3.18 -6.84 -18.87
N VAL A 131 -2.29 -6.50 -19.81
CA VAL A 131 -0.95 -5.94 -19.52
C VAL A 131 -1.05 -4.60 -18.79
N VAL A 132 -1.95 -3.70 -19.22
CA VAL A 132 -2.18 -2.41 -18.54
C VAL A 132 -2.68 -2.63 -17.12
N VAL A 133 -3.66 -3.51 -16.92
CA VAL A 133 -4.17 -3.86 -15.57
C VAL A 133 -3.07 -4.51 -14.73
N GLY A 134 -2.24 -5.36 -15.32
CA GLY A 134 -1.09 -6.00 -14.67
C GLY A 134 -0.02 -5.01 -14.22
N THR A 135 0.22 -3.96 -15.00
CA THR A 135 1.26 -2.94 -14.70
C THR A 135 0.74 -1.83 -13.79
N GLN A 136 -0.50 -1.37 -13.99
CA GLN A 136 -1.09 -0.22 -13.30
C GLN A 136 -2.01 -0.60 -12.13
N GLY A 137 -2.41 -1.86 -11.99
CA GLY A 137 -3.37 -2.29 -10.98
C GLY A 137 -2.99 -1.92 -9.55
N ASN A 138 -1.69 -2.05 -9.17
CA ASN A 138 -1.23 -1.66 -7.84
C ASN A 138 -1.31 -0.14 -7.61
N TYR A 139 -1.11 0.66 -8.66
CA TYR A 139 -1.22 2.11 -8.60
C TYR A 139 -2.69 2.54 -8.43
N TRP A 140 -3.61 1.96 -9.20
CA TRP A 140 -5.04 2.22 -9.02
C TRP A 140 -5.53 1.81 -7.62
N TYR A 141 -5.02 0.70 -7.10
CA TYR A 141 -5.33 0.28 -5.74
C TYR A 141 -4.78 1.25 -4.69
N ARG A 142 -3.58 1.80 -4.88
CA ARG A 142 -3.03 2.88 -4.02
C ARG A 142 -3.94 4.10 -4.00
N LEU A 143 -4.34 4.57 -5.18
CA LEU A 143 -5.24 5.72 -5.32
C LEU A 143 -6.57 5.45 -4.62
N HIS A 144 -7.15 4.27 -4.84
CA HIS A 144 -8.39 3.86 -4.19
C HIS A 144 -8.29 3.86 -2.67
N VAL A 145 -7.23 3.27 -2.12
CA VAL A 145 -7.01 3.20 -0.67
C VAL A 145 -6.82 4.59 -0.08
N ASN A 146 -5.94 5.41 -0.68
CA ASN A 146 -5.68 6.78 -0.20
C ASN A 146 -6.95 7.64 -0.26
N GLN A 147 -7.72 7.54 -1.34
CA GLN A 147 -8.98 8.26 -1.49
C GLN A 147 -10.00 7.81 -0.45
N LYS A 148 -10.15 6.50 -0.22
CA LYS A 148 -11.07 5.94 0.78
C LYS A 148 -10.70 6.37 2.20
N VAL A 149 -9.41 6.33 2.55
CA VAL A 149 -8.92 6.84 3.84
C VAL A 149 -9.27 8.31 3.99
N LYS A 150 -8.95 9.13 2.98
CA LYS A 150 -9.23 10.56 2.98
C LYS A 150 -10.72 10.85 3.14
N ASP A 151 -11.58 10.14 2.41
CA ASP A 151 -13.03 10.34 2.44
C ASP A 151 -13.61 9.99 3.82
N ILE A 152 -13.18 8.88 4.43
CA ILE A 152 -13.63 8.48 5.76
C ILE A 152 -13.12 9.45 6.83
N SER A 153 -11.85 9.85 6.77
CA SER A 153 -11.29 10.82 7.72
C SER A 153 -11.96 12.20 7.63
N ASN A 154 -12.46 12.59 6.46
CA ASN A 154 -13.20 13.84 6.29
C ASN A 154 -14.68 13.76 6.73
N GLN A 155 -15.30 12.58 6.62
CA GLN A 155 -16.72 12.38 6.91
C GLN A 155 -17.01 12.04 8.38
N TYR A 156 -16.05 11.42 9.08
CA TYR A 156 -16.26 10.89 10.42
C TYR A 156 -15.30 11.50 11.45
N PRO A 157 -15.73 11.73 12.70
CA PRO A 157 -14.83 12.09 13.79
C PRO A 157 -13.71 11.04 13.97
N PRO A 158 -12.50 11.43 14.44
CA PRO A 158 -11.38 10.50 14.61
C PRO A 158 -11.72 9.24 15.43
N ALA A 159 -12.59 9.38 16.44
CA ALA A 159 -13.05 8.26 17.28
C ALA A 159 -13.86 7.19 16.51
N LEU A 160 -14.56 7.57 15.44
CA LEU A 160 -15.36 6.65 14.62
C LEU A 160 -14.65 6.26 13.32
N ALA A 161 -13.71 7.07 12.83
CA ALA A 161 -13.00 6.85 11.57
C ALA A 161 -12.37 5.45 11.50
N ARG A 162 -11.74 4.98 12.58
CA ARG A 162 -11.13 3.64 12.63
C ARG A 162 -12.16 2.52 12.40
N SER A 163 -13.28 2.56 13.10
CA SER A 163 -14.35 1.56 12.95
C SER A 163 -14.96 1.55 11.53
N GLU A 164 -15.03 2.72 10.90
CA GLU A 164 -15.58 2.84 9.55
C GLU A 164 -14.58 2.39 8.48
N LEU A 165 -13.27 2.60 8.69
CA LEU A 165 -12.21 2.03 7.87
C LEU A 165 -12.24 0.50 7.94
N GLU A 166 -12.43 -0.09 9.11
CA GLU A 166 -12.58 -1.54 9.28
C GLU A 166 -13.82 -2.07 8.55
N ARG A 167 -14.96 -1.38 8.68
CA ARG A 167 -16.24 -1.77 8.06
C ARG A 167 -16.19 -1.69 6.53
N GLN A 168 -15.60 -0.63 5.99
CA GLN A 168 -15.57 -0.36 4.54
C GLN A 168 -14.34 -0.92 3.83
N GLY A 169 -13.28 -1.22 4.58
CA GLY A 169 -12.01 -1.75 4.07
C GLY A 169 -12.06 -3.22 3.70
N GLY A 170 -10.89 -3.84 3.61
CA GLY A 170 -10.72 -5.25 3.27
C GLY A 170 -11.15 -5.61 1.84
N THR A 171 -11.41 -6.90 1.63
CA THR A 171 -11.75 -7.46 0.32
C THR A 171 -13.13 -8.10 0.33
N SER A 172 -13.70 -8.36 -0.86
CA SER A 172 -14.98 -9.06 -1.03
C SER A 172 -14.77 -10.30 -1.88
N TRP A 173 -15.03 -11.49 -1.32
CA TRP A 173 -14.91 -12.75 -2.06
C TRP A 173 -16.07 -13.00 -3.03
N LEU A 174 -17.25 -12.45 -2.73
CA LEU A 174 -18.46 -12.66 -3.55
C LEU A 174 -18.59 -11.64 -4.69
N ALA A 175 -18.02 -10.44 -4.54
CA ALA A 175 -18.12 -9.40 -5.57
C ALA A 175 -17.65 -9.84 -6.97
N PRO A 176 -16.55 -10.58 -7.13
CA PRO A 176 -16.12 -11.01 -8.46
C PRO A 176 -17.16 -11.90 -9.16
N PHE A 177 -17.80 -12.83 -8.44
CA PHE A 177 -18.87 -13.67 -8.99
C PHE A 177 -20.11 -12.85 -9.39
N GLY A 178 -20.45 -11.83 -8.61
CA GLY A 178 -21.51 -10.88 -8.97
C GLY A 178 -21.21 -10.15 -10.29
N PHE A 179 -19.98 -9.67 -10.46
CA PHE A 179 -19.57 -9.03 -11.72
C PHE A 179 -19.49 -10.01 -12.89
N ILE A 180 -19.08 -11.26 -12.68
CA ILE A 180 -19.16 -12.30 -13.72
C ILE A 180 -20.61 -12.47 -14.18
N ALA A 181 -21.55 -12.58 -13.26
CA ALA A 181 -22.95 -12.74 -13.60
C ALA A 181 -23.47 -11.56 -14.44
N VAL A 182 -23.10 -10.33 -14.09
CA VAL A 182 -23.45 -9.12 -14.85
C VAL A 182 -22.86 -9.15 -16.27
N VAL A 183 -21.56 -9.40 -16.40
CA VAL A 183 -20.88 -9.46 -17.71
C VAL A 183 -21.43 -10.61 -18.57
N PHE A 184 -21.82 -11.73 -17.95
CA PHE A 184 -22.44 -12.85 -18.65
C PHE A 184 -23.82 -12.48 -19.21
N VAL A 185 -24.65 -11.82 -18.40
CA VAL A 185 -25.95 -11.29 -18.85
C VAL A 185 -25.79 -10.26 -19.96
N GLU A 186 -24.83 -9.35 -19.81
CA GLU A 186 -24.46 -8.37 -20.83
C GLU A 186 -24.09 -9.04 -22.16
N ALA A 187 -23.22 -10.06 -22.14
CA ALA A 187 -22.84 -10.80 -23.33
C ALA A 187 -24.04 -11.48 -24.03
N ILE A 188 -24.97 -12.07 -23.25
CA ILE A 188 -26.21 -12.64 -23.81
C ILE A 188 -27.04 -11.56 -24.51
N VAL A 189 -27.28 -10.43 -23.84
CA VAL A 189 -28.06 -9.32 -24.40
C VAL A 189 -27.43 -8.82 -25.69
N MET A 190 -26.11 -8.64 -25.72
CA MET A 190 -25.40 -8.17 -26.89
C MET A 190 -25.41 -9.19 -28.05
N GLY A 191 -25.31 -10.50 -27.75
CA GLY A 191 -25.49 -11.56 -28.75
C GLY A 191 -26.86 -11.47 -29.43
N LEU A 192 -27.93 -11.39 -28.62
CA LEU A 192 -29.29 -11.22 -29.11
C LEU A 192 -29.47 -9.96 -29.98
N LEU A 193 -28.86 -8.84 -29.60
CA LEU A 193 -28.94 -7.57 -30.35
C LEU A 193 -28.18 -7.62 -31.68
N THR A 194 -27.06 -8.33 -31.73
CA THR A 194 -26.22 -8.44 -32.94
C THR A 194 -26.63 -9.60 -33.85
N GLY A 195 -27.63 -10.40 -33.45
CA GLY A 195 -28.06 -11.59 -34.17
C GLY A 195 -27.02 -12.72 -34.18
N LYS A 196 -26.10 -12.72 -33.20
CA LYS A 196 -25.08 -13.75 -32.97
C LYS A 196 -25.47 -14.66 -31.81
#